data_AF-A0A3C0KC70-F1
#
_entry.id   AF-A0A3C0KC70-F1
#
_cell.length_a   1.000
_cell.length_b   1.000
_cell.length_c   1.000
_cell.angle_alpha   90.00
_cell.angle_beta   90.00
_cell.angle_gamma   90.00
#
_symmetry.space_group_name_H-M   'P 1'
#
loop_
_entity.id
_entity.type
_entity.pdbx_description
1 polymer ?
#
loop_
_entity_poly.entity_id
_entity_poly.type
_entity_poly.pdbx_seq_one_letter_code
_entity_poly.pdbx_strand_id
1 'polypeptide(L)' 'VRLHTDGLDDVSEDLDVRVQRLSGDAEVILYAFDISAGGRTLIDGRASVVLDAARLG' A
#
# COMPACT_ATOMS: atom_id res chain seq x y z
N VAL A 1 -5.40 7.63 1.27
CA VAL A 1 -3.98 7.55 0.86
C VAL A 1 -3.40 8.95 0.96
N ARG A 2 -2.14 9.08 1.37
CA ARG A 2 -1.38 10.34 1.42
C ARG A 2 -0.14 10.21 0.56
N LEU A 3 0.16 11.26 -0.20
CA LEU A 3 1.32 11.34 -1.08
C LEU A 3 2.23 12.44 -0.55
N HIS A 4 3.50 12.11 -0.29
CA HIS A 4 4.52 13.05 0.21
C HIS A 4 5.54 13.43 -0.87
N THR A 5 5.37 12.88 -2.07
CA THR A 5 6.18 13.12 -3.27
C THR A 5 5.26 13.23 -4.47
N ASP A 6 5.68 13.98 -5.49
CA ASP A 6 4.91 14.18 -6.73
C ASP A 6 4.98 12.95 -7.65
N GLY A 7 6.00 12.10 -7.48
CA GLY A 7 6.21 10.88 -8.25
C GLY A 7 7.22 9.94 -7.60
N LEU A 8 7.25 8.68 -8.06
CA LEU A 8 8.22 7.66 -7.63
C LEU A 8 9.39 7.52 -8.62
N ASP A 9 9.24 8.02 -9.85
CA ASP A 9 10.23 7.83 -10.92
C ASP A 9 11.58 8.53 -10.66
N ASP A 10 11.58 9.58 -9.83
CA ASP A 10 12.79 10.32 -9.44
C ASP A 10 13.49 9.77 -8.19
N VAL A 11 12.96 8.68 -7.60
CA VAL A 11 13.52 8.06 -6.40
C VAL A 11 14.67 7.15 -6.80
N SER A 12 15.89 7.49 -6.37
CA SER A 12 17.10 6.74 -6.72
C SER A 12 17.35 5.53 -5.81
N GLU A 13 16.85 5.58 -4.58
CA GLU A 13 16.93 4.48 -3.62
C GLU A 13 15.86 3.41 -3.86
N ASP A 14 16.11 2.18 -3.39
CA ASP A 14 15.12 1.10 -3.47
C ASP A 14 13.85 1.44 -2.69
N LEU A 15 12.71 1.12 -3.29
CA LEU A 15 11.41 1.22 -2.64
C LEU A 15 11.19 0.05 -1.68
N ASP A 16 10.94 0.37 -0.41
CA ASP A 16 10.52 -0.57 0.61
C ASP A 16 9.01 -0.43 0.84
N VAL A 17 8.29 -1.55 0.71
CA VAL A 17 6.84 -1.60 0.89
C VAL A 17 6.53 -2.43 2.13
N ARG A 18 5.97 -1.79 3.15
CA ARG A 18 5.51 -2.45 4.38
C ARG A 18 4.00 -2.44 4.44
N VAL A 19 3.44 -3.57 4.84
CA VAL A 19 2.00 -3.75 4.90
C VAL A 19 1.60 -4.46 6.19
N GLN A 20 0.57 -3.96 6.85
CA GLN A 20 -0.04 -4.56 8.04
C GLN A 20 -1.52 -4.83 7.78
N ARG A 21 -1.97 -6.07 7.97
CA ARG A 21 -3.40 -6.40 7.98
C ARG A 21 -4.05 -5.75 9.20
N LEU A 22 -5.06 -4.92 8.97
CA LEU A 22 -5.84 -4.27 10.02
C LEU A 22 -7.08 -5.09 10.38
N SER A 23 -7.80 -5.55 9.36
CA SER A 23 -9.06 -6.29 9.52
C SER A 23 -9.41 -7.03 8.23
N GLY A 24 -10.48 -7.82 8.25
CA GLY A 24 -11.03 -8.49 7.07
C GLY A 24 -11.11 -10.00 7.22
N ASP A 25 -11.67 -10.64 6.20
CA ASP A 25 -11.95 -12.08 6.14
C ASP A 25 -11.38 -12.69 4.84
N ALA A 26 -11.93 -13.83 4.42
CA ALA A 26 -11.49 -14.54 3.21
C ALA A 26 -11.85 -13.80 1.91
N GLU A 27 -12.75 -12.81 1.97
CA GLU A 27 -13.27 -12.12 0.79
C GLU A 27 -12.60 -10.75 0.62
N VAL A 28 -12.55 -9.96 1.71
CA VAL A 28 -12.00 -8.61 1.69
C VAL A 28 -11.10 -8.37 2.89
N ILE A 29 -9.86 -7.93 2.63
CA ILE A 29 -8.87 -7.60 3.65
C ILE A 29 -8.54 -6.11 3.61
N LEU A 30 -8.59 -5.45 4.77
CA LEU A 30 -8.12 -4.08 4.92
C LEU A 30 -6.66 -4.07 5.42
N TYR A 31 -5.79 -3.41 4.66
CA TYR A 31 -4.40 -3.21 4.99
C TYR A 31 -4.10 -1.74 5.29
N ALA A 32 -3.19 -1.49 6.23
CA ALA A 32 -2.39 -0.27 6.27
C ALA A 32 -1.08 -0.54 5.52
N PHE A 33 -0.60 0.44 4.78
CA PHE A 33 0.65 0.33 4.05
C PHE A 33 1.49 1.62 4.18
N ASP A 34 2.79 1.45 4.09
CA ASP A 34 3.82 2.49 3.98
C ASP A 34 4.76 2.11 2.84
N ILE A 35 5.08 3.07 1.99
CA ILE A 35 6.10 2.97 0.96
C ILE A 35 7.17 4.00 1.31
N SER A 36 8.40 3.54 1.49
CA SER A 36 9.53 4.36 1.87
C SER A 36 10.74 4.09 0.98
N ALA A 37 11.67 5.04 0.92
CA ALA A 37 12.95 4.88 0.25
C ALA A 37 14.01 5.68 1.00
N GLY A 38 15.21 5.11 1.17
CA GLY A 38 16.28 5.78 1.93
C GLY A 38 15.89 6.17 3.37
N GLY A 39 14.93 5.47 3.99
CA GLY A 39 14.41 5.78 5.33
C GLY A 39 13.37 6.90 5.40
N ARG A 40 12.90 7.44 4.25
CA ARG A 40 11.82 8.44 4.18
C ARG A 40 10.53 7.81 3.64
N THR A 41 9.41 8.02 4.34
CA THR A 41 8.07 7.68 3.82
C THR A 41 7.71 8.58 2.64
N LEU A 42 7.29 7.96 1.54
CA LEU A 42 6.87 8.60 0.29
C LEU A 42 5.36 8.53 0.12
N ILE A 43 4.75 7.40 0.47
CA ILE A 43 3.31 7.16 0.39
C ILE A 43 2.88 6.35 1.59
N ASP A 44 1.78 6.74 2.24
CA ASP A 44 1.13 5.91 3.26
C ASP A 44 -0.38 5.89 3.08
N GLY A 45 -1.01 4.84 3.57
CA GLY A 45 -2.46 4.77 3.50
C GLY A 45 -3.05 3.45 3.95
N ARG A 46 -4.32 3.29 3.56
CA ARG A 46 -5.07 2.06 3.75
C ARG A 46 -5.67 1.63 2.42
N ALA A 47 -5.68 0.34 2.18
CA ALA A 47 -6.24 -0.28 0.98
C ALA A 47 -7.07 -1.50 1.35
N SER A 48 -8.23 -1.64 0.72
CA SER A 48 -9.02 -2.87 0.77
C SER A 48 -8.63 -3.75 -0.43
N VAL A 49 -8.30 -5.01 -0.17
CA VAL A 49 -7.94 -6.00 -1.18
C VAL A 49 -9.02 -7.06 -1.22
N VAL A 50 -9.58 -7.29 -2.41
CA VAL A 50 -10.50 -8.40 -2.68
C VAL A 50 -9.67 -9.56 -3.21
N LEU A 51 -9.75 -10.72 -2.57
CA LEU A 51 -8.94 -11.89 -2.94
C LEU A 51 -9.52 -12.64 -4.14
N ASP A 52 -10.84 -12.70 -4.27
CA ASP A 52 -11.55 -13.24 -5.44
C ASP A 52 -12.34 -12.13 -6.13
N ALA A 53 -11.63 -11.33 -6.93
CA ALA A 53 -12.24 -10.25 -7.69
C ALA A 53 -13.20 -10.74 -8.78
N ALA A 54 -13.07 -11.99 -9.23
CA ALA A 54 -13.98 -12.59 -10.22
C ALA A 54 -15.36 -12.88 -9.61
N ARG A 55 -15.44 -13.11 -8.30
CA ARG A 55 -16.70 -13.30 -7.57
C ARG A 55 -17.53 -12.02 -7.39
N LEU A 56 -16.93 -10.86 -7.68
CA LEU A 56 -17.61 -9.55 -7.64
C LEU A 56 -18.30 -9.18 -8.96
N GLY A 57 -18.27 -10.06 -9.98
CA GLY A 57 -18.84 -9.85 -11.32
C GLY A 57 -19.97 -10.84 -11.65
#